data_AF-A0AAW9BXQ6-F1
#
_entry.id   AF-A0AAW9BXQ6-F1
#
_cell.length_a   1.000
_cell.length_b   1.000
_cell.length_c   1.000
_cell.angle_alpha   90.00
_cell.angle_beta   90.00
_cell.angle_gamma   90.00
#
_symmetry.space_group_name_H-M   'P 1'
#
loop_
_entity.id
_entity.type
_entity.pdbx_description
1 polymer ?
#
loop_
_entity_poly.entity_id
_entity_poly.type
_entity_poly.pdbx_seq_one_letter_code
_entity_poly.pdbx_strand_id
1 'polypeptide(L)'
;AQRRGYEIHYMEMNDLHLDQGKAIADTKVVELKEDPNGWYEFKSEQTIELSELDAVLMRKDPPFDTEYIYATYILERAEEQGALIVNKPQSLRDCNEKLFTAWFPELTPTTIVTRKAEKIKAFREEHGDVILKPLDGMGGASIFRVKENDPNVSVIIETLTNHGQNYAMAQT
;
A
#
# COMPACT_ATOMS: atom_id res chain seq x y z
N ALA A 1 -4.05 11.71 -19.31
CA ALA A 1 -2.94 12.65 -19.51
C ALA A 1 -2.74 12.96 -21.00
N GLN A 2 -2.33 11.98 -21.82
CA GLN A 2 -2.00 12.18 -23.24
C GLN A 2 -3.08 12.86 -24.09
N ARG A 3 -4.35 12.44 -24.01
CA ARG A 3 -5.46 13.10 -24.73
C ARG A 3 -5.62 14.60 -24.39
N ARG A 4 -5.14 15.02 -23.22
CA ARG A 4 -5.14 16.43 -22.78
C ARG A 4 -3.85 17.18 -23.15
N GLY A 5 -2.91 16.54 -23.85
CA GLY A 5 -1.66 17.14 -24.30
C GLY A 5 -0.53 17.16 -23.26
N TYR A 6 -0.63 16.38 -22.19
CA TYR A 6 0.44 16.31 -21.19
C TYR A 6 1.54 15.35 -21.67
N GLU A 7 2.80 15.73 -21.45
CA GLU A 7 3.93 14.80 -21.53
C GLU A 7 3.84 13.81 -20.36
N ILE A 8 4.16 12.55 -20.60
CA ILE A 8 4.08 11.49 -19.59
C ILE A 8 5.48 10.94 -19.36
N HIS A 9 5.93 11.04 -18.12
CA HIS A 9 7.15 10.38 -17.66
C HIS A 9 6.77 9.08 -16.95
N TYR A 10 7.36 7.98 -17.41
CA TYR A 10 7.31 6.68 -16.77
C TYR A 10 8.56 6.47 -15.91
N MET A 11 8.37 5.88 -14.74
CA MET A 11 9.43 5.50 -13.80
C MET A 11 8.97 4.31 -12.96
N GLU A 12 9.92 3.46 -12.60
CA GLU A 12 9.79 2.36 -11.65
C GLU A 12 10.46 2.70 -10.31
N MET A 13 10.34 1.82 -9.31
CA MET A 13 10.88 2.08 -7.97
C MET A 13 12.40 2.23 -7.96
N ASN A 14 13.10 1.47 -8.81
CA ASN A 14 14.56 1.51 -8.96
C ASN A 14 15.06 2.76 -9.71
N ASP A 15 14.16 3.49 -10.36
CA ASP A 15 14.47 4.74 -11.04
C ASP A 15 14.36 5.94 -10.08
N LEU A 16 13.91 5.74 -8.84
CA LEU A 16 13.81 6.79 -7.83
C LEU A 16 15.12 6.91 -7.04
N HIS A 17 15.62 8.13 -6.90
CA HIS A 17 16.86 8.41 -6.18
C HIS A 17 16.69 9.61 -5.24
N LEU A 18 17.48 9.60 -4.17
CA LEU A 18 17.65 10.76 -3.31
C LEU A 18 19.13 11.12 -3.23
N ASP A 19 19.49 12.28 -3.78
CA ASP A 19 20.86 12.79 -3.73
C ASP A 19 20.92 14.12 -2.98
N GLN A 20 21.61 14.13 -1.85
CA GLN A 20 21.73 15.29 -0.95
C GLN A 20 20.39 16.00 -0.66
N GLY A 21 19.31 15.22 -0.49
CA GLY A 21 17.97 15.74 -0.20
C GLY A 21 17.18 16.24 -1.42
N LYS A 22 17.68 16.05 -2.63
CA LYS A 22 16.94 16.24 -3.88
C LYS A 22 16.34 14.92 -4.36
N ALA A 23 15.06 14.97 -4.69
CA ALA A 23 14.35 13.84 -5.28
C ALA A 23 14.59 13.82 -6.79
N ILE A 24 15.21 12.76 -7.29
CA ILE A 24 15.64 12.62 -8.69
C ILE A 24 15.03 11.34 -9.25
N ALA A 25 14.73 11.31 -10.55
CA ALA A 25 14.35 10.09 -11.23
C ALA A 25 14.96 9.93 -12.62
N ASP A 26 15.33 8.70 -12.95
CA ASP A 26 15.64 8.27 -14.32
C ASP A 26 14.34 7.93 -15.05
N THR A 27 13.84 8.87 -15.85
CA THR A 27 12.50 8.76 -16.46
C THR A 27 12.54 8.42 -17.93
N LYS A 28 11.46 7.82 -18.43
CA LYS A 28 11.22 7.62 -19.87
C LYS A 28 10.00 8.39 -20.32
N VAL A 29 10.12 9.19 -21.38
CA VAL A 29 8.94 9.81 -22.00
C VAL A 29 8.17 8.73 -22.75
N VAL A 30 6.90 8.56 -22.41
CA VAL A 30 6.06 7.48 -22.94
C VAL A 30 4.88 8.02 -23.76
N GLU A 31 4.67 7.42 -24.92
CA GLU A 31 3.45 7.57 -25.71
C GLU A 31 2.62 6.30 -25.57
N LEU A 32 1.36 6.44 -25.16
CA LEU A 32 0.39 5.35 -25.03
C LEU A 32 -0.44 5.20 -26.31
N LYS A 33 -0.81 3.97 -26.65
CA LYS A 33 -1.62 3.62 -27.83
C LYS A 33 -2.79 2.72 -27.41
N GLU A 34 -3.94 2.90 -28.04
CA GLU A 34 -5.09 1.99 -27.88
C GLU A 34 -4.93 0.74 -28.78
N ASP A 35 -3.81 0.02 -28.62
CA ASP A 35 -3.49 -1.21 -29.36
C ASP A 35 -3.04 -2.31 -28.38
N PRO A 36 -3.79 -3.42 -28.24
CA PRO A 36 -3.42 -4.51 -27.33
C PRO A 36 -2.10 -5.21 -27.69
N ASN A 37 -1.61 -5.08 -28.93
CA ASN A 37 -0.34 -5.67 -29.35
C ASN A 37 0.87 -4.75 -29.12
N GLY A 38 0.63 -3.50 -28.70
CA GLY A 38 1.64 -2.45 -28.66
C GLY A 38 1.11 -1.17 -28.01
N TRP A 39 0.67 -1.29 -26.77
CA TRP A 39 -0.03 -0.24 -26.02
C TRP A 39 0.83 0.93 -25.50
N TYR A 40 2.15 0.89 -25.66
CA TYR A 40 3.03 1.99 -25.32
C TYR A 40 4.33 2.00 -26.15
N GLU A 41 5.00 3.15 -26.19
CA GLU A 41 6.31 3.33 -26.79
C GLU A 41 7.13 4.37 -26.01
N PHE A 42 8.37 4.04 -25.66
CA PHE A 42 9.31 5.00 -25.07
C PHE A 42 10.00 5.82 -26.16
N LYS A 43 10.01 7.14 -25.99
CA LYS A 43 10.54 8.09 -26.96
C LYS A 43 11.93 8.61 -26.61
N SER A 44 12.20 8.77 -25.32
CA SER A 44 13.47 9.25 -24.80
C SER A 44 13.64 8.82 -23.34
N GLU A 45 14.88 8.87 -22.85
CA GLU A 45 15.24 8.66 -21.46
C GLU A 45 15.98 9.90 -20.95
N GLN A 46 15.72 10.29 -19.71
CA GLN A 46 16.32 11.46 -19.09
C GLN A 46 16.29 11.38 -17.56
N THR A 47 17.36 11.84 -16.93
CA THR A 47 17.41 12.07 -15.48
C THR A 47 16.92 13.48 -15.18
N ILE A 48 15.89 13.60 -14.32
CA ILE A 48 15.29 14.89 -13.94
C ILE A 48 15.16 15.01 -12.43
N GLU A 49 15.14 16.23 -11.90
CA GLU A 49 14.61 16.45 -10.56
C GLU A 49 13.09 16.21 -10.61
N LEU A 50 12.53 15.48 -9.65
CA LEU A 50 11.09 15.19 -9.63
C LEU A 50 10.23 16.46 -9.45
N SER A 51 10.84 17.55 -8.98
CA SER A 51 10.24 18.89 -8.89
C SER A 51 10.02 19.56 -10.25
N GLU A 52 10.64 19.06 -11.32
CA GLU A 52 10.38 19.51 -12.70
C GLU A 52 9.02 19.02 -13.22
N LEU A 53 8.43 17.99 -12.58
CA LEU A 53 7.11 17.47 -12.92
C LEU A 53 6.01 18.24 -12.18
N ASP A 54 4.96 18.64 -12.90
CA ASP A 54 3.78 19.26 -12.28
C ASP A 54 3.07 18.30 -11.31
N ALA A 55 3.04 17.00 -11.64
CA ALA A 55 2.42 15.97 -10.82
C ALA A 55 3.05 14.60 -11.00
N VAL A 56 3.12 13.83 -9.91
CA VAL A 56 3.55 12.43 -9.87
C VAL A 56 2.40 11.56 -9.37
N LEU A 57 2.04 10.53 -10.14
CA LEU A 57 1.04 9.54 -9.73
C LEU A 57 1.76 8.33 -9.11
N MET A 58 1.73 8.20 -7.79
CA MET A 58 2.26 7.03 -7.08
C MET A 58 1.31 5.84 -7.28
N ARG A 59 1.61 5.02 -8.30
CA ARG A 59 0.78 3.88 -8.75
C ARG A 59 1.44 2.53 -8.56
N LYS A 60 2.51 2.46 -7.75
CA LYS A 60 3.10 1.18 -7.34
C LYS A 60 2.04 0.36 -6.60
N ASP A 61 1.85 -0.87 -7.05
CA ASP A 61 0.98 -1.83 -6.37
C ASP A 61 1.53 -2.17 -4.97
N PRO A 62 0.67 -2.53 -4.00
CA PRO A 62 1.12 -3.13 -2.75
C PRO A 62 2.01 -4.38 -2.96
N PRO A 63 2.64 -4.93 -1.90
CA PRO A 63 2.41 -4.68 -0.48
C PRO A 63 2.88 -3.30 -0.01
N PHE A 64 2.27 -2.82 1.08
CA PHE A 64 2.78 -1.67 1.81
C PHE A 64 3.89 -2.15 2.74
N ASP A 65 5.11 -2.14 2.21
CA ASP A 65 6.32 -2.57 2.90
C ASP A 65 7.26 -1.37 3.19
N THR A 66 8.42 -1.68 3.76
CA THR A 66 9.41 -0.67 4.09
C THR A 66 9.96 0.05 2.85
N GLU A 67 10.08 -0.63 1.70
CA GLU A 67 10.54 -0.01 0.45
C GLU A 67 9.49 0.96 -0.11
N TYR A 68 8.20 0.62 0.00
CA TYR A 68 7.09 1.54 -0.29
C TYR A 68 7.20 2.79 0.59
N ILE A 69 7.45 2.64 1.89
CA ILE A 69 7.65 3.76 2.81
C ILE A 69 8.87 4.61 2.39
N TYR A 70 10.00 3.99 2.04
CA TYR A 70 11.18 4.74 1.59
C TYR A 70 10.91 5.57 0.34
N ALA A 71 10.21 5.01 -0.66
CA ALA A 71 9.79 5.76 -1.82
C ALA A 71 8.89 6.95 -1.44
N THR A 72 8.00 6.81 -0.44
CA THR A 72 7.19 7.96 0.00
C THR A 72 8.05 9.10 0.55
N TYR A 73 9.18 8.83 1.22
CA TYR A 73 10.07 9.89 1.67
C TYR A 73 10.77 10.60 0.51
N ILE A 74 11.14 9.87 -0.55
CA ILE A 74 11.69 10.48 -1.78
C ILE A 74 10.64 11.38 -2.44
N LEU A 75 9.41 10.88 -2.60
CA LEU A 75 8.31 11.64 -3.18
C LEU A 75 7.90 12.85 -2.34
N GLU A 76 8.01 12.77 -1.01
CA GLU A 76 7.77 13.89 -0.10
C GLU A 76 8.80 15.02 -0.29
N ARG A 77 10.06 14.69 -0.61
CA ARG A 77 11.05 15.70 -0.99
C ARG A 77 10.70 16.41 -2.29
N ALA A 78 10.12 15.71 -3.26
CA ALA A 78 9.57 16.34 -4.46
C ALA A 78 8.33 17.21 -4.16
N GLU A 79 7.46 16.74 -3.25
CA GLU A 79 6.29 17.50 -2.77
C GLU A 79 6.69 18.85 -2.15
N GLU A 80 7.69 18.83 -1.26
CA GLU A 80 8.23 20.05 -0.64
C GLU A 80 8.87 21.02 -1.65
N GLN A 81 9.31 20.51 -2.80
CA GLN A 81 9.89 21.30 -3.89
C GLN A 81 8.85 21.79 -4.91
N GLY A 82 7.57 21.42 -4.74
CA GLY A 82 6.44 21.98 -5.49
C GLY A 82 5.68 21.00 -6.38
N ALA A 83 6.14 19.74 -6.52
CA ALA A 83 5.43 18.74 -7.31
C ALA A 83 4.16 18.26 -6.59
N LEU A 84 3.04 18.10 -7.31
CA LEU A 84 1.86 17.46 -6.75
C LEU A 84 2.04 15.95 -6.72
N ILE A 85 2.02 15.32 -5.54
CA ILE A 85 2.08 13.87 -5.43
C ILE A 85 0.68 13.29 -5.18
N VAL A 86 0.27 12.34 -6.01
CA VAL A 86 -1.05 11.69 -5.92
C VAL A 86 -0.88 10.19 -5.64
N ASN A 87 -1.27 9.66 -4.48
CA ASN A 87 -1.76 10.37 -3.29
C ASN A 87 -0.60 10.95 -2.46
N LYS A 88 -0.92 11.88 -1.54
CA LYS A 88 0.04 12.52 -0.65
C LYS A 88 0.92 11.48 0.11
N PRO A 89 2.26 11.59 0.07
CA PRO A 89 3.17 10.64 0.71
C PRO A 89 2.90 10.41 2.19
N GLN A 90 2.71 11.48 2.96
CA GLN A 90 2.36 11.39 4.37
C GLN A 90 1.05 10.61 4.57
N SER A 91 0.00 10.92 3.80
CA SER A 91 -1.27 10.22 3.89
C SER A 91 -1.16 8.74 3.51
N LEU A 92 -0.27 8.37 2.59
CA LEU A 92 -0.01 6.95 2.30
C LEU A 92 0.58 6.21 3.51
N ARG A 93 1.42 6.89 4.31
CA ARG A 93 1.96 6.31 5.55
C ARG A 93 0.97 6.30 6.71
N ASP A 94 0.10 7.31 6.77
CA ASP A 94 -0.90 7.45 7.84
C ASP A 94 -2.11 6.52 7.63
N CYS A 95 -2.55 6.38 6.37
CA CYS A 95 -3.82 5.73 6.01
C CYS A 95 -3.61 4.29 5.52
N ASN A 96 -3.11 3.41 6.38
CA ASN A 96 -3.03 1.97 6.05
C ASN A 96 -4.42 1.42 5.68
N GLU A 97 -4.51 0.67 4.57
CA GLU A 97 -5.79 0.23 3.99
C GLU A 97 -6.71 -0.53 4.96
N LYS A 98 -6.16 -1.22 5.96
CA LYS A 98 -6.94 -1.94 6.97
C LYS A 98 -7.11 -1.13 8.24
N LEU A 99 -6.02 -0.60 8.79
CA LEU A 99 -6.05 0.12 10.07
C LEU A 99 -6.76 1.47 9.99
N PHE A 100 -6.81 2.12 8.83
CA PHE A 100 -7.45 3.43 8.71
C PHE A 100 -8.96 3.38 9.00
N THR A 101 -9.56 2.20 8.92
CA THR A 101 -10.95 1.96 9.38
C THR A 101 -11.16 2.25 10.88
N ALA A 102 -10.10 2.19 11.70
CA ALA A 102 -10.17 2.49 13.14
C ALA A 102 -10.54 3.95 13.45
N TRP A 103 -10.45 4.87 12.48
CA TRP A 103 -10.90 6.25 12.61
C TRP A 103 -12.41 6.43 12.35
N PHE A 104 -13.10 5.37 11.91
CA PHE A 104 -14.53 5.36 11.63
C PHE A 104 -15.19 4.07 12.17
N PRO A 105 -14.98 3.72 13.45
CA PRO A 105 -15.39 2.43 14.01
C PRO A 105 -16.91 2.20 13.89
N GLU A 106 -17.72 3.26 13.93
CA GLU A 106 -19.17 3.24 13.79
C GLU A 106 -19.67 2.81 12.39
N LEU A 107 -18.80 2.85 11.39
CA LEU A 107 -19.10 2.47 10.01
C LEU A 107 -18.52 1.09 9.64
N THR A 108 -17.88 0.41 10.60
CA THR A 108 -17.13 -0.84 10.36
C THR A 108 -17.62 -1.97 11.27
N PRO A 109 -17.38 -3.24 10.92
CA PRO A 109 -17.66 -4.34 11.84
C PRO A 109 -16.83 -4.21 13.12
N THR A 110 -17.29 -4.84 14.20
CA THR A 110 -16.52 -4.92 15.44
C THR A 110 -15.15 -5.50 15.12
N THR A 111 -14.10 -4.80 15.53
CA THR A 111 -12.72 -5.09 15.10
C THR A 111 -11.77 -5.08 16.29
N ILE A 112 -10.89 -6.07 16.37
CA ILE A 112 -9.70 -6.03 17.22
C ILE A 112 -8.44 -6.24 16.37
N VAL A 113 -7.39 -5.50 16.68
CA VAL A 113 -6.06 -5.67 16.09
C VAL A 113 -5.08 -6.00 17.19
N THR A 114 -4.45 -7.17 17.12
CA THR A 114 -3.55 -7.65 18.17
C THR A 114 -2.63 -8.74 17.64
N ARG A 115 -1.50 -8.93 18.33
CA ARG A 115 -0.60 -10.08 18.14
C ARG A 115 -0.72 -11.13 19.23
N LYS A 116 -1.57 -10.88 20.24
CA LYS A 116 -1.78 -11.81 21.37
C LYS A 116 -2.85 -12.82 21.01
N ALA A 117 -2.48 -14.10 20.91
CA ALA A 117 -3.40 -15.18 20.59
C ALA A 117 -4.62 -15.22 21.51
N GLU A 118 -4.43 -15.04 22.83
CA GLU A 118 -5.53 -15.07 23.80
C GLU A 118 -6.58 -13.97 23.56
N LYS A 119 -6.18 -12.81 23.04
CA LYS A 119 -7.12 -11.73 22.71
C LYS A 119 -7.95 -12.06 21.47
N ILE A 120 -7.36 -12.75 20.48
CA ILE A 120 -8.07 -13.19 19.28
C ILE A 120 -9.05 -14.33 19.62
N LYS A 121 -8.63 -15.28 20.47
CA LYS A 121 -9.51 -16.36 20.96
C LYS A 121 -10.70 -15.80 21.75
N ALA A 122 -10.46 -14.89 22.68
CA ALA A 122 -11.53 -14.25 23.45
C ALA A 122 -12.50 -13.49 22.54
N PHE A 123 -12.00 -12.74 21.55
CA PHE A 123 -12.84 -12.04 20.57
C PHE A 123 -13.73 -13.00 19.77
N ARG A 124 -13.18 -14.14 19.35
CA ARG A 124 -13.95 -15.20 18.68
C ARG A 124 -14.98 -15.84 19.62
N GLU A 125 -14.61 -16.13 20.86
CA GLU A 125 -15.53 -16.70 21.87
C GLU A 125 -16.72 -15.75 22.12
N GLU A 126 -16.49 -14.44 22.11
CA GLU A 126 -17.54 -13.44 22.27
C GLU A 126 -18.48 -13.34 21.05
N HIS A 127 -17.96 -13.47 19.83
CA HIS A 127 -18.72 -13.20 18.60
C HIS A 127 -19.09 -14.43 17.74
N GLY A 128 -18.53 -15.60 18.03
CA GLY A 128 -18.85 -16.89 17.40
C GLY A 128 -18.32 -17.10 15.97
N ASP A 129 -18.50 -16.14 15.06
CA ASP A 129 -18.08 -16.24 13.65
C ASP A 129 -17.30 -14.98 13.28
N VAL A 130 -16.00 -15.13 13.01
CA VAL A 130 -15.09 -14.00 12.80
C VAL A 130 -14.20 -14.20 11.57
N ILE A 131 -13.80 -13.10 10.95
CA ILE A 131 -12.80 -13.04 9.90
C ILE A 131 -11.45 -12.66 10.50
N LEU A 132 -10.44 -13.51 10.33
CA LEU A 132 -9.05 -13.25 10.69
C LEU A 132 -8.23 -12.96 9.42
N LYS A 133 -7.42 -11.91 9.45
CA LYS A 133 -6.58 -11.50 8.31
C LYS A 133 -5.30 -10.77 8.73
N PRO A 134 -4.22 -10.82 7.93
CA PRO A 134 -3.01 -10.05 8.20
C PRO A 134 -3.20 -8.57 7.87
N LEU A 135 -2.27 -7.72 8.33
CA LEU A 135 -2.32 -6.28 8.06
C LEU A 135 -1.67 -5.86 6.74
N ASP A 136 -0.65 -6.59 6.29
CA ASP A 136 0.26 -6.27 5.18
C ASP A 136 -0.13 -6.91 3.82
N GLY A 137 -1.01 -7.90 3.80
CA GLY A 137 -1.43 -8.59 2.57
C GLY A 137 -2.41 -7.82 1.68
N MET A 138 -2.45 -8.17 0.39
CA MET A 138 -3.39 -7.66 -0.63
C MET A 138 -4.14 -8.81 -1.33
N GLY A 139 -5.21 -8.50 -2.07
CA GLY A 139 -5.85 -9.47 -2.97
C GLY A 139 -6.52 -10.69 -2.32
N GLY A 140 -6.87 -10.61 -1.03
CA GLY A 140 -7.53 -11.71 -0.32
C GLY A 140 -6.59 -12.79 0.24
N ALA A 141 -5.28 -12.57 0.15
CA ALA A 141 -4.29 -13.49 0.73
C ALA A 141 -4.49 -13.63 2.25
N SER A 142 -4.50 -14.88 2.73
CA SER A 142 -4.54 -15.22 4.16
C SER A 142 -5.77 -14.66 4.91
N ILE A 143 -6.92 -14.62 4.26
CA ILE A 143 -8.20 -14.33 4.93
C ILE A 143 -8.85 -15.64 5.36
N PHE A 144 -9.12 -15.78 6.65
CA PHE A 144 -9.72 -16.97 7.24
C PHE A 144 -11.05 -16.62 7.91
N ARG A 145 -12.13 -17.33 7.59
CA ARG A 145 -13.35 -17.30 8.38
C ARG A 145 -13.27 -18.40 9.44
N VAL A 146 -13.33 -18.02 10.70
CA VAL A 146 -13.21 -18.91 11.85
C VAL A 146 -14.52 -18.91 12.62
N LYS A 147 -15.25 -20.01 12.51
CA LYS A 147 -16.52 -20.23 13.22
C LYS A 147 -16.28 -20.79 14.62
N GLU A 148 -17.35 -20.91 15.39
CA GLU A 148 -17.36 -21.63 16.66
C GLU A 148 -16.85 -23.08 16.47
N ASN A 149 -16.03 -23.57 17.40
CA ASN A 149 -15.41 -24.90 17.37
C ASN A 149 -14.53 -25.27 16.15
N ASP A 150 -14.15 -24.32 15.29
CA ASP A 150 -13.10 -24.50 14.29
C ASP A 150 -11.82 -25.11 14.91
N PRO A 151 -11.39 -26.31 14.47
CA PRO A 151 -10.24 -27.02 15.05
C PRO A 151 -8.90 -26.37 14.71
N ASN A 152 -8.85 -25.49 13.70
CA ASN A 152 -7.63 -24.87 13.19
C ASN A 152 -7.38 -23.48 13.78
N VAL A 153 -8.24 -22.99 14.69
CA VAL A 153 -8.14 -21.63 15.24
C VAL A 153 -6.74 -21.28 15.75
N SER A 154 -6.08 -22.19 16.48
CA SER A 154 -4.73 -21.94 17.01
C SER A 154 -3.70 -21.81 15.90
N VAL A 155 -3.72 -22.71 14.90
CA VAL A 155 -2.76 -22.69 13.78
C VAL A 155 -2.98 -21.48 12.88
N ILE A 156 -4.22 -21.09 12.64
CA ILE A 156 -4.56 -19.87 11.89
C ILE A 156 -3.97 -18.65 12.61
N ILE A 157 -4.20 -18.53 13.92
CA ILE A 157 -3.66 -17.42 14.72
C ILE A 157 -2.13 -17.42 14.70
N GLU A 158 -1.49 -18.56 14.90
CA GLU A 158 -0.02 -18.68 14.88
C GLU A 158 0.56 -18.29 13.52
N THR A 159 -0.08 -18.72 12.43
CA THR A 159 0.33 -18.39 11.06
C THR A 159 0.20 -16.88 10.80
N LEU A 160 -0.95 -16.30 11.11
CA LEU A 160 -1.22 -14.87 10.87
C LEU A 160 -0.35 -13.95 11.72
N THR A 161 -0.12 -14.33 12.97
CA THR A 161 0.68 -13.52 13.90
C THR A 161 2.16 -13.85 13.83
N ASN A 162 2.61 -14.79 13.00
CA ASN A 162 3.96 -15.32 13.00
C ASN A 162 4.44 -15.61 14.44
N HIS A 163 3.72 -16.49 15.14
CA HIS A 163 3.95 -16.80 16.56
C HIS A 163 4.03 -15.55 17.47
N GLY A 164 3.12 -14.59 17.24
CA GLY A 164 3.03 -13.35 18.02
C GLY A 164 4.04 -12.26 17.67
N GLN A 165 4.83 -12.41 16.61
CA GLN A 165 5.73 -11.36 16.12
C GLN A 165 5.00 -10.27 15.32
N ASN A 166 3.91 -10.64 14.63
CA ASN A 166 3.14 -9.77 13.75
C ASN A 166 1.72 -9.51 14.31
N TYR A 167 1.18 -8.32 14.03
CA TYR A 167 -0.21 -8.00 14.32
C TYR A 167 -1.14 -8.65 13.29
N ALA A 168 -2.27 -9.16 13.77
CA ALA A 168 -3.38 -9.62 12.94
C ALA A 168 -4.67 -8.87 13.32
N MET A 169 -5.61 -8.86 12.38
CA MET A 169 -6.93 -8.26 12.55
C MET A 169 -7.99 -9.36 12.65
N ALA A 170 -8.90 -9.23 13.62
CA ALA A 170 -10.12 -10.03 13.73
C ALA A 170 -11.34 -9.11 13.63
N GLN A 171 -12.34 -9.50 12.82
CA GLN A 171 -13.57 -8.75 12.59
C GLN A 171 -14.81 -9.66 12.60
N THR A 172 -15.97 -9.14 13.00
CA THR A 172 -17.27 -9.84 12.84
C THR A 172 -17.82 -9.74 11.43
#